data_AF-A0A940U9Y8-F1
#
_entry.id   AF-A0A940U9Y8-F1
#
_cell.length_a   1.000
_cell.length_b   1.000
_cell.length_c   1.000
_cell.angle_alpha   90.00
_cell.angle_beta   90.00
_cell.angle_gamma   90.00
#
_symmetry.space_group_name_H-M   'P 1'
#
loop_
_entity.id
_entity.type
_entity.pdbx_description
1 polymer ?
#
loop_
_entity_poly.entity_id
_entity_poly.type
_entity_poly.pdbx_seq_one_letter_code
_entity_poly.pdbx_strand_id
1 'polypeptide(L)'
;MPNGDIAAAFFLVDIYCLGVKNCFFTILPPGVYARRIANLVEKEGLESAMPACAVKLIQGAVAYAEGLGLHAHRDYFSVKAFLGSIDPTPCPKEFEFGKDGKPFYISGPHETQADSERIIATLTRKLGPKGFHYMVGVDMGESVEEMDP
;
A
#
# COMPACT_ATOMS: atom_id res chain seq x y z
N MET A 1 5.26 1.49 25.85
CA MET A 1 4.99 0.25 26.63
C MET A 1 5.50 0.44 28.06
N PRO A 2 5.02 -0.31 29.08
CA PRO A 2 5.47 -0.14 30.47
C PRO A 2 6.99 -0.28 30.68
N ASN A 3 7.68 -0.98 29.77
CA ASN A 3 9.13 -1.16 29.75
C ASN A 3 9.90 -0.10 28.93
N GLY A 4 9.23 0.94 28.43
CA GLY A 4 9.84 1.97 27.58
C GLY A 4 9.94 1.60 26.09
N ASP A 5 9.52 0.41 25.68
CA ASP A 5 9.49 0.04 24.26
C ASP A 5 8.44 0.83 23.49
N ILE A 6 8.71 0.96 22.19
CA ILE A 6 7.89 1.66 21.21
C ILE A 6 7.10 0.63 20.42
N ALA A 7 5.77 0.74 20.44
CA ALA A 7 4.92 0.01 19.52
C ALA A 7 4.73 0.86 18.25
N ALA A 8 5.03 0.30 17.08
CA ALA A 8 4.95 0.98 15.80
C ALA A 8 4.12 0.16 14.82
N ALA A 9 3.17 0.81 14.16
CA ALA A 9 2.39 0.25 13.06
C ALA A 9 2.88 0.83 11.73
N PHE A 10 2.97 -0.03 10.72
CA PHE A 10 3.44 0.29 9.38
C PHE A 10 2.33 -0.02 8.39
N PHE A 11 2.07 0.92 7.49
CA PHE A 11 1.10 0.78 6.41
C PHE A 11 1.78 1.15 5.09
N LEU A 12 1.76 0.23 4.13
CA LEU A 12 2.11 0.51 2.75
C LEU A 12 0.82 0.83 1.99
N VAL A 13 0.66 2.09 1.62
CA VAL A 13 -0.56 2.61 1.00
C VAL A 13 -0.33 2.89 -0.49
N ASP A 14 -1.14 2.27 -1.33
CA ASP A 14 -1.26 2.56 -2.75
C ASP A 14 -2.48 3.44 -2.98
N ILE A 15 -2.23 4.73 -3.20
CA ILE A 15 -3.28 5.72 -3.47
C ILE A 15 -3.80 5.66 -4.91
N TYR A 16 -3.13 4.94 -5.82
CA TYR A 16 -3.51 4.87 -7.22
C TYR A 16 -4.48 3.73 -7.52
N CYS A 17 -4.48 2.65 -6.74
CA CYS A 17 -5.36 1.52 -7.02
C CYS A 17 -5.69 0.66 -5.79
N LEU A 18 -4.68 0.04 -5.17
CA LEU A 18 -4.91 -1.12 -4.30
C LEU A 18 -5.27 -0.79 -2.85
N GLY A 19 -5.20 0.48 -2.43
CA GLY A 19 -5.41 0.85 -1.04
C GLY A 19 -4.25 0.36 -0.16
N VAL A 20 -4.52 -0.20 1.01
CA VAL A 20 -3.45 -0.75 1.87
C VAL A 20 -2.95 -2.07 1.30
N LYS A 21 -1.78 -2.04 0.64
CA LYS A 21 -1.10 -3.21 0.05
C LYS A 21 -0.52 -4.16 1.08
N ASN A 22 0.04 -3.58 2.15
CA ASN A 22 0.64 -4.35 3.24
C ASN A 22 0.55 -3.54 4.54
N CYS A 23 0.48 -4.23 5.67
CA CYS A 23 0.56 -3.60 6.98
C CYS A 23 0.99 -4.60 8.04
N PHE A 24 1.67 -4.10 9.06
CA PHE A 24 2.09 -4.89 10.22
C PHE A 24 2.35 -3.97 11.41
N PHE A 25 2.49 -4.55 12.59
CA PHE A 25 2.98 -3.82 13.77
C PHE A 25 4.17 -4.56 14.39
N THR A 26 4.97 -3.83 15.16
CA THR A 26 6.08 -4.39 15.90
C THR A 26 6.34 -3.58 17.18
N ILE A 27 6.95 -4.21 18.18
CA ILE A 27 7.40 -3.57 19.40
C ILE A 27 8.92 -3.56 19.36
N LEU A 28 9.52 -2.38 19.52
CA LEU A 28 10.94 -2.16 19.33
C LEU A 28 11.52 -1.36 20.51
N PRO A 29 12.75 -1.67 20.95
CA PRO A 29 13.49 -0.79 21.84
C PRO A 29 13.71 0.59 21.20
N PRO A 30 13.75 1.69 21.99
CA PRO A 30 13.89 3.05 21.45
C PRO A 30 15.10 3.24 20.51
N GLY A 31 16.26 2.66 20.85
CA GLY A 31 17.45 2.75 20.00
C GLY A 31 17.31 2.03 18.66
N VAL A 32 16.56 0.93 18.61
CA VAL A 32 16.27 0.19 17.36
C VAL A 32 15.29 0.99 16.50
N TYR A 33 14.26 1.57 17.11
CA TYR A 33 13.32 2.44 16.42
C TYR A 33 14.02 3.64 15.79
N ALA A 34 14.84 4.37 16.58
CA ALA A 34 15.57 5.54 16.11
C ALA A 34 16.47 5.22 14.90
N ARG A 35 17.22 4.11 14.95
CA ARG A 35 18.05 3.66 13.83
C ARG A 35 17.23 3.30 12.59
N ARG A 36 16.08 2.64 12.76
CA ARG A 36 15.19 2.31 11.63
C ARG A 36 14.64 3.56 10.96
N ILE A 37 14.17 4.54 11.74
CA ILE A 37 13.66 5.81 11.20
C ILE A 37 14.77 6.58 10.48
N ALA A 38 15.98 6.66 11.06
CA ALA A 38 17.12 7.32 10.41
C ALA A 38 17.44 6.71 9.04
N ASN A 39 17.49 5.37 8.94
CA ASN A 39 17.73 4.67 7.68
C ASN A 39 16.63 4.94 6.64
N LEU A 40 15.36 5.04 7.07
CA LEU A 40 14.24 5.35 6.19
C LEU A 40 14.30 6.80 5.71
N VAL A 41 14.65 7.76 6.58
CA VAL A 41 14.83 9.17 6.21
C VAL A 41 15.91 9.32 5.14
N GLU A 42 17.04 8.63 5.31
CA GLU A 42 18.17 8.70 4.37
C GLU A 42 17.84 8.12 2.98
N LYS A 43 17.07 7.03 2.92
CA LYS A 43 16.83 6.29 1.68
C LYS A 43 15.55 6.69 0.94
N GLU A 44 14.50 7.02 1.68
CA GLU A 44 13.13 7.08 1.14
C GLU A 44 12.48 8.47 1.29
N GLY A 45 13.18 9.45 1.87
CA GLY A 45 12.68 10.82 2.00
C GLY A 45 11.47 10.93 2.93
N LEU A 46 11.58 10.44 4.17
CA LEU A 46 10.49 10.53 5.15
C LEU A 46 10.16 11.98 5.52
N GLU A 47 8.86 12.27 5.54
CA GLU A 47 8.31 13.48 6.13
C GLU A 47 7.45 13.17 7.37
N SER A 48 7.37 14.13 8.29
CA SER A 48 6.40 14.07 9.38
C SER A 48 5.01 14.38 8.85
N ALA A 49 4.02 13.59 9.25
CA ALA A 49 2.62 13.82 8.92
C ALA A 49 1.81 14.06 10.19
N MET A 50 0.80 14.93 10.10
CA MET A 50 -0.22 15.02 11.13
C MET A 50 -0.93 13.67 11.27
N PRO A 51 -1.12 13.13 12.49
CA PRO A 51 -1.80 11.85 12.68
C PRO A 51 -3.18 11.79 12.02
N ALA A 52 -3.97 12.87 12.11
CA ALA A 52 -5.26 12.98 11.43
C ALA A 52 -5.15 12.79 9.91
N CYS A 53 -4.10 13.34 9.28
CA CYS A 53 -3.86 13.20 7.85
C CYS A 53 -3.39 11.80 7.45
N ALA A 54 -2.57 11.15 8.27
CA ALA A 54 -2.20 9.76 8.04
C ALA A 54 -3.44 8.85 8.08
N VAL A 55 -4.33 9.05 9.06
CA VAL A 55 -5.60 8.32 9.15
C VAL A 55 -6.53 8.62 7.97
N LYS A 56 -6.70 9.90 7.59
CA LYS A 56 -7.50 10.30 6.42
C LYS A 56 -6.99 9.64 5.12
N LEU A 57 -5.67 9.64 4.91
CA LEU A 57 -5.04 9.00 3.74
C LEU A 57 -5.28 7.48 3.72
N ILE A 58 -4.99 6.80 4.81
CA ILE A 58 -5.14 5.33 4.91
C ILE A 58 -6.60 4.93 4.69
N GLN A 59 -7.54 5.58 5.38
CA GLN A 59 -8.96 5.26 5.26
C GLN A 59 -9.50 5.59 3.87
N GLY A 60 -9.11 6.73 3.29
CA GLY A 60 -9.50 7.10 1.94
C GLY A 60 -8.98 6.13 0.88
N ALA A 61 -7.72 5.67 1.00
CA ALA A 61 -7.15 4.71 0.08
C ALA A 61 -7.86 3.34 0.14
N VAL A 62 -8.24 2.89 1.34
CA VAL A 62 -9.04 1.67 1.51
C VAL A 62 -10.42 1.82 0.90
N ALA A 63 -11.13 2.91 1.20
CA ALA A 63 -12.46 3.16 0.65
C ALA A 63 -12.44 3.27 -0.88
N TYR A 64 -11.40 3.90 -1.44
CA TYR A 64 -11.19 3.96 -2.89
C TYR A 64 -11.03 2.56 -3.48
N ALA A 65 -10.14 1.73 -2.95
CA ALA A 65 -9.92 0.36 -3.42
C ALA A 65 -11.19 -0.52 -3.30
N GLU A 66 -11.94 -0.39 -2.20
CA GLU A 66 -13.23 -1.06 -2.02
C GLU A 66 -14.24 -0.66 -3.09
N GLY A 67 -14.28 0.63 -3.46
CA GLY A 67 -15.06 1.14 -4.59
C GLY A 67 -14.72 0.47 -5.93
N LEU A 68 -13.49 -0.02 -6.10
CA LEU A 68 -13.01 -0.74 -7.28
C LEU A 68 -13.28 -2.25 -7.22
N GLY A 69 -13.82 -2.76 -6.10
CA GLY A 69 -13.98 -4.21 -5.85
C GLY A 69 -12.70 -4.89 -5.38
N LEU A 70 -11.72 -4.13 -4.90
CA LEU A 70 -10.50 -4.62 -4.28
C LEU A 70 -10.61 -4.52 -2.76
N HIS A 71 -9.73 -5.20 -2.03
CA HIS A 71 -9.73 -5.20 -0.57
C HIS A 71 -8.34 -4.87 -0.04
N ALA A 72 -8.31 -4.18 1.09
CA ALA A 72 -7.10 -3.96 1.86
C ALA A 72 -6.44 -5.29 2.25
N HIS A 73 -5.14 -5.24 2.54
CA HIS A 73 -4.39 -6.37 3.07
C HIS A 73 -5.15 -7.05 4.23
N ARG A 74 -5.13 -8.38 4.30
CA ARG A 74 -5.92 -9.16 5.28
C ARG A 74 -5.71 -8.73 6.73
N ASP A 75 -4.50 -8.30 7.06
CA ASP A 75 -4.13 -7.88 8.42
C ASP A 75 -4.53 -6.43 8.74
N TYR A 76 -5.09 -5.70 7.76
CA TYR A 76 -5.45 -4.29 7.91
C TYR A 76 -6.38 -4.05 9.09
N PHE A 77 -7.43 -4.85 9.25
CA PHE A 77 -8.38 -4.65 10.35
C PHE A 77 -7.73 -4.83 11.73
N SER A 78 -6.75 -5.74 11.83
CA SER A 78 -5.97 -5.95 13.05
C SER A 78 -5.01 -4.80 13.32
N VAL A 79 -4.28 -4.34 12.30
CA VAL A 79 -3.27 -3.27 12.44
C VAL A 79 -3.92 -1.89 12.59
N LYS A 80 -5.08 -1.66 11.97
CA LYS A 80 -5.87 -0.42 12.08
C LYS A 80 -6.20 -0.06 13.53
N ALA A 81 -6.27 -1.02 14.45
CA ALA A 81 -6.46 -0.76 15.87
C ALA A 81 -5.41 0.19 16.47
N PHE A 82 -4.18 0.22 15.94
CA PHE A 82 -3.13 1.17 16.35
C PHE A 82 -3.43 2.62 15.97
N LEU A 83 -4.30 2.86 14.98
CA LEU A 83 -4.78 4.21 14.65
C LEU A 83 -5.78 4.72 15.71
N GLY A 84 -6.28 3.84 16.59
CA GLY A 84 -7.11 4.19 17.74
C GLY A 84 -8.34 5.02 17.37
N SER A 85 -8.63 6.01 18.21
CA SER A 85 -9.74 6.97 18.06
C SER A 85 -9.31 8.28 17.41
N ILE A 86 -8.21 8.29 16.64
CA ILE A 86 -7.74 9.50 15.96
C ILE A 86 -8.81 9.96 14.96
N ASP A 87 -9.34 11.15 15.18
CA ASP A 87 -10.29 11.80 14.27
C ASP A 87 -9.53 12.32 13.03
N PRO A 88 -9.89 11.87 11.80
CA PRO A 88 -9.29 12.37 10.57
C PRO A 88 -9.76 13.77 10.15
N THR A 89 -10.87 14.28 10.72
CA THR A 89 -11.52 15.54 10.33
C THR A 89 -10.61 16.76 10.39
N PRO A 90 -9.71 16.92 11.39
CA PRO A 90 -8.79 18.06 11.46
C PRO A 90 -7.68 18.06 10.40
N CYS A 91 -7.58 17.05 9.53
CA CYS A 91 -6.58 17.06 8.47
C CYS A 91 -6.89 18.14 7.41
N PRO A 92 -5.99 19.11 7.18
CA PRO A 92 -6.21 20.16 6.18
C PRO A 92 -5.92 19.72 4.74
N LYS A 93 -5.31 18.53 4.55
CA LYS A 93 -4.96 18.01 3.23
C LYS A 93 -6.16 17.31 2.60
N GLU A 94 -6.41 17.60 1.33
CA GLU A 94 -7.22 16.73 0.47
C GLU A 94 -6.33 15.73 -0.25
N PHE A 95 -6.84 14.52 -0.42
CA PHE A 95 -6.13 13.43 -1.08
C PHE A 95 -6.90 13.01 -2.32
N GLU A 96 -6.22 13.02 -3.45
CA GLU A 96 -6.73 12.46 -4.70
C GLU A 96 -6.28 11.01 -4.83
N PHE A 97 -7.21 10.15 -5.25
CA PHE A 97 -6.96 8.73 -5.45
C PHE A 97 -7.09 8.38 -6.93
N GLY A 98 -6.31 7.41 -7.37
CA GLY A 98 -6.07 7.17 -8.78
C GLY A 98 -4.98 8.07 -9.34
N LYS A 99 -4.75 7.95 -10.65
CA LYS A 99 -3.82 8.76 -11.42
C LYS A 99 -4.52 9.19 -12.71
N ASP A 100 -4.48 10.48 -13.01
CA ASP A 100 -5.12 11.06 -14.20
C ASP A 100 -6.62 10.72 -14.30
N GLY A 101 -7.30 10.69 -13.14
CA GLY A 101 -8.74 10.41 -13.02
C GLY A 101 -9.14 8.93 -13.16
N LYS A 102 -8.17 8.00 -13.17
CA LYS A 102 -8.43 6.54 -13.27
C LYS A 102 -7.60 5.75 -12.27
N PRO A 103 -8.01 4.52 -11.91
CA PRO A 103 -7.11 3.61 -11.21
C PRO A 103 -5.88 3.32 -12.06
N PHE A 104 -4.71 3.31 -11.43
CA PHE A 104 -3.47 2.89 -12.06
C PHE A 104 -2.82 1.78 -11.24
N TYR A 105 -2.96 0.55 -11.70
CA TYR A 105 -2.38 -0.62 -11.06
C TYR A 105 -0.90 -0.79 -11.44
N ILE A 106 -0.02 -0.91 -10.45
CA ILE A 106 1.38 -1.26 -10.67
C ILE A 106 1.68 -2.50 -9.84
N SER A 107 2.11 -3.58 -10.50
CA SER A 107 2.52 -4.81 -9.83
C SER A 107 3.78 -4.56 -8.99
N GLY A 108 3.71 -4.89 -7.71
CA GLY A 108 4.85 -4.87 -6.81
C GLY A 108 5.79 -6.07 -7.02
N PRO A 109 7.03 -6.00 -6.50
CA PRO A 109 8.04 -7.05 -6.65
C PRO A 109 7.71 -8.36 -5.92
N HIS A 110 6.62 -8.39 -5.14
CA HIS A 110 6.16 -9.55 -4.39
C HIS A 110 4.80 -10.08 -4.88
N GLU A 111 4.23 -9.48 -5.93
CA GLU A 111 3.00 -9.97 -6.57
C GLU A 111 3.36 -11.00 -7.64
N THR A 112 2.63 -12.12 -7.68
CA THR A 112 2.78 -13.11 -8.75
C THR A 112 2.06 -12.64 -10.02
N GLN A 113 2.33 -13.30 -11.14
CA GLN A 113 1.55 -13.09 -12.37
C GLN A 113 0.06 -13.36 -12.14
N ALA A 114 -0.28 -14.44 -11.42
CA ALA A 114 -1.67 -14.78 -11.11
C ALA A 114 -2.37 -13.72 -10.25
N ASP A 115 -1.65 -13.08 -9.32
CA ASP A 115 -2.18 -11.94 -8.55
C ASP A 115 -2.52 -10.77 -9.46
N SER A 116 -1.59 -10.44 -10.38
CA SER A 116 -1.74 -9.36 -11.35
C SER A 116 -2.96 -9.60 -12.26
N GLU A 117 -3.09 -10.81 -12.80
CA GLU A 117 -4.22 -11.21 -13.64
C GLU A 117 -5.56 -11.10 -12.89
N ARG A 118 -5.60 -11.55 -11.63
CA ARG A 118 -6.81 -11.44 -10.78
C ARG A 118 -7.22 -10.00 -10.53
N ILE A 119 -6.24 -9.11 -10.28
CA ILE A 119 -6.49 -7.68 -10.06
C ILE A 119 -7.03 -7.03 -11.35
N ILE A 120 -6.36 -7.26 -12.49
CA ILE A 120 -6.76 -6.74 -13.80
C ILE A 120 -8.16 -7.24 -14.18
N ALA A 121 -8.46 -8.51 -13.95
CA ALA A 121 -9.79 -9.07 -14.19
C ALA A 121 -10.88 -8.42 -13.32
N THR A 122 -10.55 -8.11 -12.06
CA THR A 122 -11.45 -7.42 -11.13
C THR A 122 -11.76 -6.01 -11.63
N LEU A 123 -10.72 -5.24 -11.98
CA LEU A 123 -10.86 -3.88 -12.51
C LEU A 123 -11.62 -3.88 -13.85
N THR A 124 -11.34 -4.84 -14.73
CA THR A 124 -12.01 -4.98 -16.03
C THR A 124 -13.51 -5.25 -15.87
N ARG A 125 -13.89 -6.12 -14.92
CA ARG A 125 -15.30 -6.40 -14.62
C ARG A 125 -16.02 -5.17 -14.07
N LYS A 126 -15.34 -4.36 -13.27
CA LYS A 126 -15.92 -3.19 -12.58
C LYS A 126 -16.01 -1.95 -13.48
N LEU A 127 -14.98 -1.70 -14.30
CA LEU A 127 -14.78 -0.43 -15.01
C LEU A 127 -14.72 -0.58 -16.55
N GLY A 128 -14.71 -1.82 -17.05
CA GLY A 128 -14.41 -2.12 -18.43
C GLY A 128 -12.92 -2.04 -18.76
N PRO A 129 -12.50 -2.57 -19.93
CA PRO A 129 -11.09 -2.71 -20.31
C PRO A 129 -10.34 -1.38 -20.52
N LYS A 130 -11.05 -0.25 -20.63
CA LYS A 130 -10.47 1.10 -20.79
C LYS A 130 -10.61 1.98 -19.54
N GLY A 131 -11.16 1.42 -18.46
CA GLY A 131 -11.51 2.14 -17.24
C GLY A 131 -10.35 2.34 -16.26
N PHE A 132 -9.20 1.71 -16.50
CA PHE A 132 -8.01 1.78 -15.66
C PHE A 132 -6.74 1.66 -16.51
N HIS A 133 -5.61 2.01 -15.92
CA HIS A 133 -4.28 1.76 -16.47
C HIS A 133 -3.59 0.68 -15.64
N TYR A 134 -2.63 -0.03 -16.23
CA TYR A 134 -1.78 -0.93 -15.48
C TYR A 134 -0.36 -1.02 -16.03
N MET A 135 0.59 -1.36 -15.16
CA MET A 135 1.96 -1.71 -15.48
C MET A 135 2.32 -2.98 -14.71
N VAL A 136 2.54 -4.07 -15.43
CA VAL A 136 2.88 -5.37 -14.86
C VAL A 136 4.29 -5.76 -15.27
N GLY A 137 5.07 -6.31 -14.33
CA GLY A 137 6.34 -6.96 -14.64
C GLY A 137 6.08 -8.18 -15.51
N VAL A 138 6.81 -8.32 -16.61
CA VAL A 138 6.76 -9.52 -17.45
C VAL A 138 7.86 -10.45 -16.95
N ASP A 139 7.50 -11.66 -16.53
CA ASP A 139 8.49 -12.70 -16.28
C ASP A 139 8.98 -13.20 -17.64
N MET A 140 10.16 -12.72 -18.06
CA MET A 140 10.82 -13.21 -19.26
C MET A 140 11.47 -14.53 -18.87
N GLY A 141 10.69 -15.61 -18.87
CA GLY A 141 11.18 -16.95 -18.57
C GLY A 141 12.47 -17.25 -19.34
N GLU A 142 13.42 -17.92 -18.69
CA GLU A 142 14.73 -18.27 -19.27
C GLU A 142 14.53 -18.86 -20.66
N SER A 143 15.04 -18.17 -21.68
CA SER A 143 15.09 -18.70 -23.04
C SER A 143 15.97 -19.95 -23.00
N VAL A 144 15.35 -21.11 -23.07
CA VAL A 144 16.05 -22.32 -23.49
C VAL A 144 16.47 -22.10 -24.94
N GLU A 145 17.72 -21.73 -25.15
CA GLU A 145 18.36 -21.87 -26.45
C GLU A 145 18.34 -23.37 -26.78
N GLU A 146 17.41 -23.77 -27.64
CA GLU A 146 17.49 -25.06 -28.33
C GLU A 146 18.81 -25.08 -29.10
N MET A 147 19.79 -25.78 -28.54
CA MET A 147 21.02 -26.13 -29.23
C MET A 147 20.67 -27.28 -30.19
N ASP A 148 20.36 -26.93 -31.43
CA ASP A 148 20.16 -27.88 -32.54
C ASP A 148 21.50 -28.62 -32.82
N PRO A 149 21.47 -29.91 -33.19
CA PRO A 149 22.53 -30.89 -32.94
C PRO A 149 23.78 -30.81 -33.83
#